data_AF-A0A550GID6-F1
#
_entry.id   AF-A0A550GID6-F1
#
_cell.length_a   1.000
_cell.length_b   1.000
_cell.length_c   1.000
_cell.angle_alpha   90.00
_cell.angle_beta   90.00
_cell.angle_gamma   90.00
#
_symmetry.space_group_name_H-M   'P 1'
#
loop_
_entity.id
_entity.type
_entity.pdbx_description
1 polymer ?
#
loop_
_entity_poly.entity_id
_entity_poly.type
_entity_poly.pdbx_seq_one_letter_code
_entity_poly.pdbx_strand_id
1 'polypeptide(L)'
;MFGNSRISISLPNDLLRDVIELARKKRTSKSIILSESALLGFREVSIRHAIEEYQRGNISVGRASEISGLGLAEFMEEMRKRNIIPRYGKDLLIK
;
A
#
# COMPACT_ATOMS: atom_id res chain seq x y z
N MET A 1 -21.69 5.99 -2.34
CA MET A 1 -21.45 7.44 -2.47
C MET A 1 -20.02 7.62 -3.00
N PHE A 2 -19.83 8.07 -4.23
CA PHE A 2 -18.50 8.46 -4.71
C PHE A 2 -18.40 9.97 -4.61
N GLY A 3 -17.83 10.45 -3.51
CA GLY A 3 -17.59 11.87 -3.25
C GLY A 3 -16.13 12.08 -2.85
N ASN A 4 -15.53 13.14 -3.36
CA ASN A 4 -14.21 13.55 -2.89
C ASN A 4 -14.34 14.15 -1.49
N SER A 5 -13.62 13.58 -0.54
CA SER A 5 -13.50 14.11 0.82
C SER A 5 -12.27 15.01 0.92
N ARG A 6 -12.39 16.14 1.63
CA ARG A 6 -11.26 17.03 1.91
C ARG A 6 -10.72 16.74 3.30
N ILE A 7 -9.42 16.52 3.38
CA ILE A 7 -8.68 16.38 4.64
C ILE A 7 -7.57 17.43 4.68
N SER A 8 -7.20 17.87 5.88
CA SER A 8 -6.04 18.74 6.10
C SER A 8 -4.92 17.92 6.73
N ILE A 9 -3.72 18.00 6.15
CA ILE A 9 -2.53 17.30 6.63
C ILE A 9 -1.37 18.28 6.75
N SER A 10 -0.48 18.06 7.72
CA SER A 10 0.80 18.76 7.81
C SER A 10 1.84 18.00 6.99
N LEU A 11 2.57 18.70 6.13
CA LEU A 11 3.62 18.12 5.29
C LEU A 11 4.95 18.82 5.56
N PRO A 12 6.08 18.09 5.53
CA PRO A 12 7.40 18.69 5.48
C PRO A 12 7.53 19.70 4.32
N ASN A 13 8.19 20.83 4.57
CA ASN A 13 8.27 21.94 3.62
C ASN A 13 9.04 21.58 2.33
N ASP A 14 10.05 20.72 2.46
CA ASP A 14 10.79 20.10 1.35
C ASP A 14 9.87 19.25 0.46
N LEU A 15 9.08 18.35 1.04
CA LEU A 15 8.13 17.54 0.27
C LEU A 15 7.09 18.41 -0.46
N LEU A 16 6.57 19.46 0.19
CA LEU A 16 5.64 20.39 -0.47
C LEU A 16 6.29 21.10 -1.66
N ARG A 17 7.57 21.46 -1.58
CA ARG A 17 8.32 22.06 -2.69
C ARG A 17 8.40 21.09 -3.87
N ASP A 18 8.79 19.85 -3.63
CA ASP A 18 8.91 18.83 -4.67
C ASP A 18 7.57 18.55 -5.38
N VAL A 19 6.48 18.48 -4.61
CA VAL A 19 5.12 18.33 -5.15
C VAL A 19 4.74 19.50 -6.06
N ILE A 20 5.04 20.74 -5.66
CA ILE A 20 4.75 21.94 -6.47
C ILE A 20 5.56 21.92 -7.77
N GLU A 21 6.84 21.57 -7.71
CA GLU A 21 7.68 21.46 -8.90
C GLU A 21 7.18 20.37 -9.86
N LEU A 22 6.81 19.21 -9.33
CA LEU A 22 6.28 18.11 -10.14
C LEU A 22 4.94 18.48 -10.79
N ALA A 23 4.05 19.15 -10.04
CA ALA A 23 2.78 19.65 -10.56
C ALA A 23 2.99 20.61 -11.74
N ARG A 24 3.97 21.53 -11.63
CA ARG A 24 4.36 22.44 -12.72
C ARG A 24 4.86 21.68 -13.94
N LYS A 25 5.79 20.73 -13.76
CA LYS A 25 6.35 19.91 -14.85
C LYS A 25 5.26 19.12 -15.58
N LYS A 26 4.30 18.56 -14.83
CA LYS A 26 3.17 17.78 -15.36
C LYS A 26 1.96 18.62 -15.80
N ARG A 27 2.03 19.96 -15.70
CA ARG A 27 0.92 20.89 -16.01
C ARG A 27 -0.39 20.49 -15.32
N THR A 28 -0.30 20.09 -14.05
CA THR A 28 -1.43 19.66 -13.22
C THR A 28 -1.40 20.40 -11.87
N SER A 29 -2.37 20.10 -11.00
CA SER A 29 -2.45 20.71 -9.66
C SER A 29 -1.72 19.88 -8.60
N LYS A 30 -1.26 20.55 -7.54
CA LYS A 30 -0.69 19.89 -6.34
C LYS A 30 -1.65 18.86 -5.72
N SER A 31 -2.95 19.14 -5.75
CA SER A 31 -3.96 18.23 -5.22
C SER A 31 -4.06 16.94 -6.04
N ILE A 32 -3.94 17.02 -7.37
CA ILE A 32 -3.92 15.82 -8.21
C ILE A 32 -2.67 14.99 -7.92
N ILE A 33 -1.48 15.62 -7.86
CA ILE A 33 -0.23 14.93 -7.52
C ILE A 33 -0.33 14.24 -6.15
N LEU A 34 -0.82 14.96 -5.13
CA LEU A 34 -0.96 14.40 -3.78
C LEU A 34 -1.99 13.28 -3.73
N SER A 35 -3.13 13.40 -4.41
CA SER A 35 -4.16 12.35 -4.45
C SER A 35 -3.66 11.09 -5.13
N GLU A 36 -2.99 11.21 -6.27
CA GLU A 36 -2.37 10.07 -6.97
C GLU A 36 -1.31 9.41 -6.10
N SER A 37 -0.44 10.21 -5.47
CA SER A 37 0.60 9.73 -4.58
C SER A 37 0.03 9.03 -3.35
N ALA A 38 -1.04 9.57 -2.76
CA ALA A 38 -1.71 8.97 -1.61
C ALA A 38 -2.38 7.64 -1.96
N LEU A 39 -2.98 7.52 -3.15
CA LEU A 39 -3.57 6.26 -3.60
C LEU A 39 -2.50 5.16 -3.77
N LEU A 40 -1.39 5.50 -4.44
CA LEU A 40 -0.26 4.59 -4.62
C LEU A 40 0.40 4.25 -3.29
N GLY A 41 0.64 5.25 -2.44
CA GLY A 41 1.25 5.09 -1.13
C GLY A 41 0.38 4.25 -0.19
N PHE A 42 -0.95 4.44 -0.20
CA PHE A 42 -1.86 3.63 0.62
C PHE A 42 -1.81 2.16 0.22
N ARG A 43 -1.75 1.85 -1.09
CA ARG A 43 -1.59 0.47 -1.56
C ARG A 43 -0.31 -0.17 -1.00
N GLU A 44 0.81 0.53 -1.08
CA GLU A 44 2.09 0.05 -0.56
C GLU A 44 2.05 -0.15 0.97
N VAL A 45 1.49 0.81 1.70
CA VAL A 45 1.33 0.72 3.17
C VAL A 45 0.47 -0.48 3.56
N SER A 46 -0.64 -0.72 2.86
CA SER A 46 -1.53 -1.86 3.12
C SER A 46 -0.83 -3.20 2.86
N ILE A 47 -0.05 -3.31 1.78
CA ILE A 47 0.75 -4.52 1.48
C ILE A 47 1.77 -4.77 2.59
N ARG A 48 2.53 -3.74 2.99
CA ARG A 48 3.53 -3.87 4.06
C ARG A 48 2.90 -4.29 5.38
N HIS A 49 1.79 -3.66 5.76
CA HIS A 49 1.08 -3.99 6.99
C HIS A 49 0.57 -5.45 6.97
N ALA A 50 -0.04 -5.89 5.87
CA ALA A 50 -0.51 -7.26 5.72
C ALA A 50 0.63 -8.30 5.84
N ILE A 51 1.78 -8.00 5.22
CA ILE A 51 2.97 -8.83 5.30
C ILE A 51 3.49 -8.90 6.75
N GLU A 52 3.62 -7.76 7.43
CA GLU A 52 4.09 -7.69 8.82
C GLU A 52 3.21 -8.53 9.75
N GLU A 53 1.88 -8.41 9.64
CA GLU A 53 0.94 -9.16 10.44
C GLU A 53 0.96 -10.67 10.13
N TYR A 54 1.12 -11.04 8.87
CA TYR A 54 1.30 -12.45 8.46
C TYR A 54 2.60 -13.04 9.02
N GLN A 55 3.72 -12.32 8.91
CA GLN A 55 5.02 -12.75 9.43
C GLN A 55 5.01 -12.91 10.95
N ARG A 56 4.29 -12.03 11.67
CA ARG A 56 4.10 -12.14 13.12
C ARG A 56 3.22 -13.32 13.54
N GLY A 57 2.49 -13.93 12.61
CA GLY A 57 1.56 -15.02 12.92
C GLY A 57 0.18 -14.54 13.37
N ASN A 58 -0.12 -13.25 13.26
CA ASN A 58 -1.37 -12.67 13.72
C ASN A 58 -2.54 -13.00 12.78
N ILE A 59 -2.26 -13.20 11.50
CA ILE A 59 -3.26 -13.47 10.47
C ILE A 59 -2.81 -14.57 9.50
N SER A 60 -3.76 -15.21 8.84
CA SER A 60 -3.52 -16.17 7.76
C SER A 60 -3.09 -15.47 6.48
N VAL A 61 -2.47 -16.22 5.56
CA VAL A 61 -2.04 -15.70 4.25
C VAL A 61 -3.24 -15.18 3.42
N GLY A 62 -4.39 -15.84 3.50
CA GLY A 62 -5.62 -15.40 2.84
C GLY A 62 -6.08 -14.05 3.39
N ARG A 63 -6.12 -13.90 4.73
CA ARG A 63 -6.50 -12.64 5.35
C ARG A 63 -5.51 -11.51 5.03
N ALA A 64 -4.22 -11.83 4.94
CA ALA A 64 -3.19 -10.88 4.53
C ALA A 64 -3.42 -10.41 3.08
N SER A 65 -3.75 -11.32 2.15
CA SER A 65 -4.07 -10.95 0.77
C SER A 65 -5.27 -9.99 0.69
N GLU A 66 -6.34 -10.25 1.45
CA GLU A 66 -7.51 -9.37 1.52
C GLU A 66 -7.14 -7.95 2.00
N ILE A 67 -6.40 -7.84 3.11
CA ILE A 67 -5.98 -6.55 3.69
C ILE A 67 -5.09 -5.77 2.73
N SER A 68 -4.21 -6.48 2.01
CA SER A 68 -3.32 -5.87 1.02
C SER A 68 -4.06 -5.36 -0.23
N GLY A 69 -5.31 -5.78 -0.44
CA GLY A 69 -6.07 -5.51 -1.66
C GLY A 69 -5.55 -6.26 -2.89
N LEU A 70 -4.82 -7.37 -2.69
CA LEU A 70 -4.26 -8.21 -3.74
C LEU A 70 -4.94 -9.59 -3.74
N GLY A 71 -4.98 -10.25 -4.89
CA GLY A 71 -5.30 -11.67 -4.93
C GLY A 71 -4.22 -12.50 -4.22
N LEU A 72 -4.57 -13.70 -3.75
CA LEU A 72 -3.62 -14.57 -3.03
C LEU A 72 -2.32 -14.81 -3.82
N ALA A 73 -2.43 -15.09 -5.12
CA ALA A 73 -1.25 -15.32 -5.98
C ALA A 73 -0.38 -14.06 -6.12
N GLU A 74 -0.99 -12.89 -6.28
CA GLU A 74 -0.28 -11.61 -6.37
C GLU A 74 0.40 -11.27 -5.04
N PHE A 75 -0.26 -11.53 -3.92
CA PHE A 75 0.31 -11.33 -2.59
C PHE A 75 1.53 -12.23 -2.34
N MET A 76 1.44 -13.50 -2.72
CA MET A 76 2.57 -14.44 -2.64
C MET A 76 3.75 -14.01 -3.52
N GLU A 77 3.45 -13.50 -4.72
CA GLU A 77 4.46 -12.95 -5.62
C GLU A 77 5.12 -11.69 -5.05
N GLU A 78 4.35 -10.79 -4.41
CA GLU A 78 4.88 -9.62 -3.70
C GLU A 78 5.78 -10.02 -2.53
N MET A 79 5.41 -11.03 -1.74
CA MET A 79 6.29 -11.56 -0.70
C MET A 79 7.58 -12.11 -1.29
N ARG A 80 7.50 -12.86 -2.39
CA ARG A 80 8.68 -13.40 -3.09
C ARG A 80 9.61 -12.30 -3.59
N LYS A 81 9.09 -11.26 -4.26
CA LYS A 81 9.87 -10.10 -4.73
C LYS A 81 10.59 -9.38 -3.59
N ARG A 82 9.98 -9.35 -2.40
CA ARG A 82 10.53 -8.73 -1.19
C ARG A 82 11.46 -9.65 -0.39
N ASN A 83 11.79 -10.84 -0.94
CA ASN A 83 12.60 -11.87 -0.29
C ASN A 83 12.04 -12.32 1.08
N ILE A 84 10.72 -12.33 1.20
CA ILE A 84 10.03 -12.76 2.41
C ILE A 84 9.74 -14.24 2.28
N ILE A 85 10.37 -15.03 3.16
CA ILE A 85 10.16 -16.47 3.23
C ILE A 85 8.76 -16.68 3.82
N PRO A 86 7.85 -17.39 3.12
CA PRO A 86 6.54 -17.69 3.69
C PRO A 86 6.69 -18.44 5.01
N ARG A 87 5.81 -18.16 5.96
CA ARG A 87 5.72 -18.90 7.23
C ARG A 87 5.14 -20.29 6.91
N TYR A 88 5.92 -21.14 6.25
CA TYR A 88 5.50 -22.51 5.92
C TYR A 88 5.36 -23.28 7.23
N GLY A 89 4.09 -23.41 7.65
CA GLY A 89 3.69 -24.12 8.85
C GLY A 89 2.20 -23.93 9.10
N LYS A 90 1.40 -24.88 8.58
CA LYS A 90 -0.04 -25.13 8.81
C LYS A 90 -1.11 -24.40 7.97
N ASP A 91 -0.86 -23.24 7.36
CA ASP A 91 -1.94 -22.47 6.70
C ASP A 91 -2.31 -22.91 5.26
N LEU A 92 -1.53 -23.82 4.64
CA LEU A 92 -1.83 -24.41 3.32
C LEU A 92 -2.63 -25.73 3.39
N LEU A 93 -3.06 -26.14 4.58
CA LEU A 93 -3.83 -27.38 4.80
C LEU A 93 -5.32 -27.14 4.97
N ILE A 94 -5.90 -26.21 4.21
CA ILE A 94 -7.35 -26.20 4.05
C ILE A 94 -7.64 -27.04 2.79
N LYS A 95 -7.95 -28.32 3.05
CA LYS A 95 -8.62 -29.23 2.11
C LYS A 95 -10.00 -28.71 1.74
#